data_AF-A0A978U9E0-F1
#
_entry.id   AF-A0A978U9E0-F1
#
_cell.length_a   1.000
_cell.length_b   1.000
_cell.length_c   1.000
_cell.angle_alpha   90.00
_cell.angle_beta   90.00
_cell.angle_gamma   90.00
#
_symmetry.space_group_name_H-M   'P 1'
#
loop_
_entity.id
_entity.type
_entity.pdbx_description
1 polymer ?
#
loop_
_entity_poly.entity_id
_entity_poly.type
_entity_poly.pdbx_seq_one_letter_code
_entity_poly.pdbx_strand_id
1 'polypeptide(L)'
;MAVGGGNREENEGGNDDPIPVAASGPKTPGNSGVRAQCEASIPSLIAECQQYVSKTGPKIRPSAGCCSVVKDLDIPCVCKMVTKEVERLVSMEKVVFVGRSCGLKIAKGTKCGTGVRCLCFAVFLMAGILVLGNSGVRAQCEASVPNFVAQCGPYIIKSGPQTKPSEGCCSVVKTLDIPCLCKLVTKEIEEIISLEKTVFVFRTCGREVAKGAKCGSYTVPNALH
;
A
#
# COMPACT_ATOMS: atom_id res chain seq x y z
N MET A 1 -3.18 35.48 -65.89
CA MET A 1 -3.44 34.03 -65.82
C MET A 1 -2.29 33.44 -64.99
N ALA A 2 -2.46 33.35 -63.66
CA ALA A 2 -2.82 32.13 -62.90
C ALA A 2 -1.75 31.02 -63.05
N VAL A 3 -0.83 30.74 -62.10
CA VAL A 3 -0.90 30.28 -60.68
C VAL A 3 -1.08 28.76 -60.52
N GLY A 4 -0.16 28.15 -59.73
CA GLY A 4 -0.31 26.93 -58.91
C GLY A 4 -0.05 25.60 -59.61
N GLY A 5 0.58 24.56 -59.06
CA GLY A 5 1.04 24.17 -57.71
C GLY A 5 1.48 22.69 -57.86
N GLY A 6 2.22 22.01 -56.99
CA GLY A 6 2.77 22.34 -55.69
C GLY A 6 4.00 21.47 -55.44
N ASN A 7 4.90 21.99 -54.61
CA ASN A 7 6.02 21.27 -54.04
C ASN A 7 5.50 20.31 -52.98
N ARG A 8 6.02 19.09 -52.95
CA ARG A 8 5.81 18.13 -51.87
C ARG A 8 6.84 18.38 -50.77
N GLU A 9 6.37 18.94 -49.68
CA GLU A 9 7.00 18.94 -48.36
C GLU A 9 6.96 17.52 -47.77
N GLU A 10 8.10 16.98 -47.32
CA GLU A 10 8.25 16.08 -46.14
C GLU A 10 9.71 16.30 -45.64
N ASN A 11 9.98 17.38 -44.92
CA ASN A 11 10.04 17.53 -43.45
C ASN A 11 11.14 16.75 -42.71
N GLU A 12 11.81 17.51 -41.85
CA GLU A 12 12.96 17.22 -41.01
C GLU A 12 12.63 16.39 -39.74
N GLY A 13 13.68 15.92 -39.08
CA GLY A 13 13.67 15.45 -37.68
C GLY A 13 13.77 13.93 -37.60
N GLY A 14 14.66 13.33 -36.83
CA GLY A 14 15.50 13.78 -35.73
C GLY A 14 16.03 12.50 -35.10
N ASN A 15 17.25 12.56 -34.59
CA ASN A 15 17.99 11.44 -34.03
C ASN A 15 17.29 10.85 -32.79
N ASP A 16 16.78 9.61 -32.89
CA ASP A 16 16.41 8.77 -31.75
C ASP A 16 17.24 7.48 -31.77
N ASP A 17 18.29 7.47 -30.95
CA ASP A 17 19.06 6.30 -30.57
C ASP A 17 18.16 5.20 -29.98
N PRO A 18 18.31 3.92 -30.37
CA PRO A 18 17.63 2.83 -29.70
C PRO A 18 18.22 2.62 -28.30
N ILE A 19 17.41 2.91 -27.28
CA ILE A 19 17.68 2.53 -25.89
C ILE A 19 17.89 1.00 -25.83
N PRO A 20 18.98 0.51 -25.22
CA PRO A 20 19.23 -0.92 -25.13
C PRO A 20 18.18 -1.58 -24.23
N VAL A 21 17.35 -2.43 -24.83
CA VAL A 21 16.56 -3.43 -24.13
C VAL A 21 17.50 -4.36 -23.36
N ALA A 22 17.57 -4.17 -22.04
CA ALA A 22 18.26 -5.08 -21.15
C ALA A 22 17.61 -6.47 -21.24
N ALA A 23 18.23 -7.34 -22.03
CA ALA A 23 17.96 -8.77 -22.05
C ALA A 23 18.31 -9.35 -20.68
N SER A 24 17.30 -9.77 -19.92
CA SER A 24 17.51 -10.62 -18.74
C SER A 24 17.55 -12.08 -19.20
N GLY A 25 18.73 -12.66 -19.07
CA GLY A 25 19.09 -14.01 -19.50
C GLY A 25 18.46 -15.17 -18.72
N PRO A 26 18.96 -16.40 -18.92
CA PRO A 26 18.26 -17.63 -18.56
C PRO A 26 18.28 -17.92 -17.05
N LYS A 27 17.20 -18.58 -16.59
CA LYS A 27 17.01 -19.15 -15.25
C LYS A 27 18.05 -20.24 -14.94
N THR A 28 18.66 -20.15 -13.76
CA THR A 28 19.23 -21.29 -13.02
C THR A 28 18.95 -21.14 -11.51
N PRO A 29 18.89 -22.24 -10.73
CA PRO A 29 18.31 -22.26 -9.41
C PRO A 29 19.33 -21.85 -8.35
N GLY A 30 19.03 -20.79 -7.59
CA GLY A 30 19.87 -20.31 -6.50
C GLY A 30 19.04 -19.55 -5.47
N ASN A 31 18.85 -20.17 -4.31
CA ASN A 31 18.02 -19.79 -3.16
C ASN A 31 18.48 -18.49 -2.42
N SER A 32 19.07 -17.54 -3.12
CA SER A 32 19.60 -16.30 -2.52
C SER A 32 19.04 -15.03 -3.16
N GLY A 33 18.46 -15.12 -4.38
CA GLY A 33 17.82 -13.98 -5.07
C GLY A 33 16.33 -13.80 -4.75
N VAL A 34 15.66 -14.82 -4.23
CA VAL A 34 14.20 -14.83 -4.01
C VAL A 34 13.77 -13.92 -2.86
N ARG A 35 14.62 -13.78 -1.83
CA ARG A 35 14.31 -12.95 -0.66
C ARG A 35 14.32 -11.45 -0.99
N ALA A 36 15.23 -11.00 -1.84
CA ALA A 36 15.33 -9.60 -2.26
C ALA A 36 14.16 -9.19 -3.17
N GLN A 37 13.69 -10.08 -4.05
CA GLN A 37 12.52 -9.83 -4.89
C GLN A 37 11.23 -9.70 -4.09
N CYS A 38 11.13 -10.41 -2.97
CA CYS A 38 9.93 -10.41 -2.14
C CYS A 38 9.73 -9.10 -1.37
N GLU A 39 10.82 -8.41 -0.98
CA GLU A 39 10.76 -7.08 -0.34
C GLU A 39 10.54 -5.97 -1.38
N ALA A 40 11.18 -6.07 -2.55
CA ALA A 40 11.04 -5.09 -3.63
C ALA A 40 9.64 -5.10 -4.30
N SER A 41 8.94 -6.24 -4.27
CA SER A 41 7.64 -6.40 -4.95
C SER A 41 6.44 -5.93 -4.12
N ILE A 42 6.60 -5.67 -2.81
CA ILE A 42 5.49 -5.29 -1.90
C ILE A 42 4.82 -3.97 -2.32
N PRO A 43 5.54 -2.85 -2.49
CA PRO A 43 4.90 -1.58 -2.85
C PRO A 43 4.18 -1.68 -4.20
N SER A 44 4.78 -2.38 -5.17
CA SER A 44 4.16 -2.62 -6.48
C SER A 44 2.93 -3.52 -6.39
N LEU A 45 2.95 -4.54 -5.52
CA LEU A 45 1.81 -5.43 -5.30
C LEU A 45 0.64 -4.67 -4.66
N ILE A 46 0.90 -3.80 -3.70
CA ILE A 46 -0.15 -2.98 -3.09
C ILE A 46 -0.69 -2.00 -4.14
N ALA A 47 0.18 -1.24 -4.80
CA ALA A 47 -0.23 -0.24 -5.78
C ALA A 47 -1.07 -0.82 -6.91
N GLU A 48 -0.65 -1.95 -7.47
CA GLU A 48 -1.30 -2.53 -8.64
C GLU A 48 -2.47 -3.45 -8.27
N CYS A 49 -2.41 -4.17 -7.15
CA CYS A 49 -3.35 -5.24 -6.84
C CYS A 49 -4.35 -4.96 -5.72
N GLN A 50 -4.17 -3.92 -4.88
CA GLN A 50 -4.97 -3.70 -3.67
C GLN A 50 -6.48 -3.70 -3.94
N GLN A 51 -6.95 -3.04 -5.00
CA GLN A 51 -8.37 -2.96 -5.31
C GLN A 51 -9.01 -4.32 -5.66
N TYR A 52 -8.24 -5.26 -6.20
CA TYR A 52 -8.76 -6.58 -6.60
C TYR A 52 -8.81 -7.56 -5.44
N VAL A 53 -8.01 -7.33 -4.39
CA VAL A 53 -7.89 -8.24 -3.24
C VAL A 53 -8.59 -7.72 -1.98
N SER A 54 -9.07 -6.47 -1.99
CA SER A 54 -9.79 -5.86 -0.85
C SER A 54 -11.06 -6.62 -0.45
N LYS A 55 -11.40 -6.67 0.84
CA LYS A 55 -12.62 -7.33 1.32
C LYS A 55 -13.92 -6.72 0.80
N THR A 56 -13.92 -5.42 0.55
CA THR A 56 -15.06 -4.70 0.01
C THR A 56 -15.14 -4.83 -1.51
N GLY A 57 -16.34 -4.71 -2.07
CA GLY A 57 -16.59 -4.74 -3.51
C GLY A 57 -16.67 -6.14 -4.15
N PRO A 58 -17.03 -6.22 -5.44
CA PRO A 58 -17.19 -7.48 -6.17
C PRO A 58 -15.84 -8.16 -6.48
N LYS A 59 -15.90 -9.44 -6.86
CA LYS A 59 -14.77 -10.15 -7.48
C LYS A 59 -14.64 -9.67 -8.92
N ILE A 60 -13.60 -8.90 -9.19
CA ILE A 60 -13.31 -8.33 -10.52
C ILE A 60 -12.00 -8.88 -11.06
N ARG A 61 -11.94 -9.11 -12.38
CA ARG A 61 -10.75 -9.63 -13.04
C ARG A 61 -9.57 -8.64 -12.87
N PRO A 62 -8.37 -9.09 -12.50
CA PRO A 62 -7.20 -8.22 -12.31
C PRO A 62 -6.75 -7.55 -13.61
N SER A 63 -6.11 -6.37 -13.48
CA SER A 63 -5.45 -5.68 -14.59
C SER A 63 -4.19 -6.41 -15.05
N ALA A 64 -3.73 -6.09 -16.26
CA ALA A 64 -2.45 -6.56 -16.76
C ALA A 64 -1.28 -6.14 -15.84
N GLY A 65 -1.30 -4.92 -15.30
CA GLY A 65 -0.31 -4.42 -14.33
C GLY A 65 -0.26 -5.26 -13.05
N CYS A 66 -1.41 -5.48 -12.42
CA CYS A 66 -1.51 -6.37 -11.26
C CYS A 66 -1.02 -7.78 -11.60
N CYS A 67 -1.44 -8.33 -12.73
CA CYS A 67 -0.98 -9.64 -13.12
C CYS A 67 0.53 -9.69 -13.34
N SER A 68 1.16 -8.71 -13.97
CA SER A 68 2.62 -8.70 -14.21
C SER A 68 3.42 -8.77 -12.91
N VAL A 69 2.92 -8.21 -11.82
CA VAL A 69 3.55 -8.37 -10.49
C VAL A 69 3.28 -9.77 -9.93
N VAL A 70 2.07 -10.31 -10.12
CA VAL A 70 1.62 -11.56 -9.51
C VAL A 70 2.25 -12.82 -10.12
N LYS A 71 2.55 -12.86 -11.43
CA LYS A 71 3.04 -14.09 -12.12
C LYS A 71 4.38 -14.58 -11.59
N ASP A 72 5.20 -13.65 -11.10
CA ASP A 72 6.57 -13.90 -10.64
C ASP A 72 6.69 -14.00 -9.10
N LEU A 73 5.56 -14.01 -8.38
CA LEU A 73 5.58 -14.09 -6.91
C LEU A 73 5.92 -15.49 -6.40
N ASP A 74 6.84 -15.54 -5.44
CA ASP A 74 7.09 -16.73 -4.63
C ASP A 74 6.05 -16.87 -3.51
N ILE A 75 5.19 -17.89 -3.63
CA ILE A 75 4.09 -18.13 -2.67
C ILE A 75 4.58 -18.33 -1.23
N PRO A 76 5.60 -19.17 -0.96
CA PRO A 76 6.16 -19.30 0.39
C PRO A 76 6.57 -17.96 0.98
N CYS A 77 7.21 -17.09 0.19
CA CYS A 77 7.64 -15.78 0.67
C CYS A 77 6.46 -14.85 0.97
N VAL A 78 5.52 -14.69 0.04
CA VAL A 78 4.34 -13.82 0.24
C VAL A 78 3.51 -14.30 1.44
N CYS A 79 3.43 -15.62 1.67
CA CYS A 79 2.72 -16.16 2.82
C CYS A 79 3.34 -15.84 4.18
N LYS A 80 4.63 -15.55 4.24
CA LYS A 80 5.30 -15.07 5.46
C LYS A 80 4.89 -13.64 5.84
N MET A 81 4.42 -12.87 4.86
CA MET A 81 4.01 -11.46 5.03
C MET A 81 2.52 -11.31 5.36
N VAL A 82 1.75 -12.40 5.31
CA VAL A 82 0.34 -12.39 5.69
C VAL A 82 0.24 -12.36 7.22
N THR A 83 0.07 -11.15 7.76
CA THR A 83 -0.22 -10.92 9.18
C THR A 83 -1.72 -10.90 9.44
N LYS A 84 -2.12 -10.96 10.71
CA LYS A 84 -3.53 -10.81 11.14
C LYS A 84 -4.17 -9.51 10.66
N GLU A 85 -3.36 -8.47 10.49
CA GLU A 85 -3.78 -7.17 10.01
C GLU A 85 -4.09 -7.20 8.51
N VAL A 86 -3.22 -7.84 7.72
CA VAL A 86 -3.46 -8.09 6.30
C VAL A 86 -4.70 -8.97 6.09
N GLU A 87 -4.89 -10.00 6.92
CA GLU A 87 -6.10 -10.85 6.93
C GLU A 87 -7.39 -10.06 7.22
N ARG A 88 -7.29 -8.90 7.89
CA ARG A 88 -8.45 -8.04 8.16
C ARG A 88 -8.85 -7.21 6.95
N LEU A 89 -7.90 -6.73 6.16
CA LEU A 89 -8.14 -5.82 5.03
C LEU A 89 -8.36 -6.54 3.69
N VAL A 90 -7.73 -7.71 3.55
CA VAL A 90 -7.68 -8.46 2.29
C VAL A 90 -8.61 -9.68 2.35
N SER A 91 -9.33 -9.95 1.26
CA SER A 91 -10.10 -11.18 1.08
C SER A 91 -9.22 -12.27 0.49
N MET A 92 -8.94 -13.30 1.27
CA MET A 92 -8.16 -14.45 0.81
C MET A 92 -8.80 -15.15 -0.39
N GLU A 93 -10.13 -15.14 -0.47
CA GLU A 93 -10.83 -15.68 -1.63
C GLU A 93 -10.52 -14.89 -2.91
N LYS A 94 -10.44 -13.55 -2.80
CA LYS A 94 -10.07 -12.68 -3.91
C LYS A 94 -8.58 -12.80 -4.26
N VAL A 95 -7.71 -12.97 -3.27
CA VAL A 95 -6.28 -13.24 -3.51
C VAL A 95 -6.11 -14.51 -4.33
N VAL A 96 -6.83 -15.58 -3.97
CA VAL A 96 -6.81 -16.84 -4.73
C VAL A 96 -7.38 -16.65 -6.14
N PHE A 97 -8.46 -15.88 -6.28
CA PHE A 97 -9.05 -15.56 -7.58
C PHE A 97 -8.08 -14.79 -8.49
N VAL A 98 -7.42 -13.75 -7.96
CA VAL A 98 -6.42 -12.95 -8.68
C VAL A 98 -5.23 -13.80 -9.06
N GLY A 99 -4.67 -14.57 -8.13
CA GLY A 99 -3.56 -15.48 -8.40
C GLY A 99 -3.87 -16.44 -9.55
N ARG A 100 -5.01 -17.13 -9.49
CA ARG A 100 -5.45 -18.03 -10.57
C ARG A 100 -5.68 -17.30 -11.90
N SER A 101 -6.30 -16.13 -11.85
CA SER A 101 -6.58 -15.32 -13.05
C SER A 101 -5.31 -14.82 -13.74
N CYS A 102 -4.23 -14.61 -12.97
CA CYS A 102 -2.93 -14.17 -13.46
C CYS A 102 -1.97 -15.32 -13.79
N GLY A 103 -2.39 -16.59 -13.63
CA GLY A 103 -1.58 -17.76 -13.93
C GLY A 103 -0.64 -18.21 -12.80
N LEU A 104 -0.79 -17.67 -11.60
CA LEU A 104 -0.03 -18.09 -10.43
C LEU A 104 -0.48 -19.49 -9.97
N LYS A 105 0.48 -20.41 -9.83
CA LYS A 105 0.23 -21.79 -9.40
C LYS A 105 0.15 -21.88 -7.88
N ILE A 106 -1.06 -21.77 -7.33
CA ILE A 106 -1.32 -22.00 -5.91
C ILE A 106 -1.60 -23.49 -5.68
N ALA A 107 -0.74 -24.17 -4.90
CA ALA A 107 -0.96 -25.56 -4.53
C ALA A 107 -2.23 -25.70 -3.68
N LYS A 108 -3.00 -26.78 -3.89
CA LYS A 108 -4.17 -27.08 -3.08
C LYS A 108 -3.72 -27.36 -1.64
N GLY A 109 -4.34 -26.70 -0.66
CA GLY A 109 -4.01 -26.87 0.76
C GLY A 109 -2.92 -25.94 1.31
N THR A 110 -2.38 -25.02 0.50
CA THR A 110 -1.47 -23.98 0.99
C THR A 110 -2.18 -23.11 2.03
N LYS A 111 -1.70 -23.16 3.28
CA LYS A 111 -2.13 -22.27 4.36
C LYS A 111 -1.18 -21.08 4.44
N CYS A 112 -1.77 -19.90 4.37
CA CYS A 112 -1.08 -18.61 4.32
C CYS A 112 -1.59 -17.81 5.53
N GLY A 113 -0.69 -17.30 6.38
CA GLY A 113 -1.06 -16.67 7.65
C GLY A 113 -0.65 -17.48 8.89
N THR A 114 -0.60 -16.80 10.04
CA THR A 114 -0.11 -17.36 11.29
C THR A 114 -1.06 -18.42 11.85
N GLY A 115 -0.72 -19.69 11.61
CA GLY A 115 -1.03 -20.80 12.50
C GLY A 115 -0.21 -20.74 13.79
N VAL A 116 -0.09 -19.57 14.43
CA VAL A 116 0.60 -19.41 15.70
C VAL A 116 -0.32 -19.91 16.81
N ARG A 117 -0.43 -21.24 16.93
CA ARG A 117 -0.75 -21.89 18.20
C ARG A 117 0.55 -22.00 19.01
N CYS A 118 1.11 -20.86 19.39
CA CYS A 118 2.28 -20.83 20.25
C CYS A 118 1.82 -20.53 21.68
N LEU A 119 1.92 -21.54 22.56
CA LEU A 119 1.70 -21.43 24.01
C LEU A 119 2.55 -20.31 24.66
N CYS A 120 3.54 -19.76 23.94
CA CYS A 120 4.26 -18.55 24.34
C CYS A 120 3.38 -17.31 24.49
N PHE A 121 2.25 -17.20 23.78
CA PHE A 121 1.31 -16.08 24.01
C PHE A 121 0.71 -16.13 25.42
N ALA A 122 0.46 -17.31 25.99
CA ALA A 122 -0.05 -17.40 27.37
C ALA A 122 1.00 -16.93 28.38
N VAL A 123 2.29 -17.23 28.15
CA VAL A 123 3.39 -16.77 29.02
C VAL A 123 3.66 -15.27 28.86
N PHE A 124 3.61 -14.74 27.64
CA PHE A 124 3.73 -13.29 27.38
C PHE A 124 2.51 -12.49 27.84
N LEU A 125 1.31 -13.06 27.85
CA LEU A 125 0.12 -12.43 28.42
C LEU A 125 0.22 -12.41 29.96
N MET A 126 0.65 -13.49 30.60
CA MET A 126 0.83 -13.53 32.06
C MET A 126 1.98 -12.64 32.55
N ALA A 127 3.08 -12.53 31.80
CA ALA A 127 4.16 -11.58 32.09
C ALA A 127 3.81 -10.14 31.70
N GLY A 128 3.02 -9.94 30.63
CA GLY A 128 2.58 -8.64 30.15
C GLY A 128 1.60 -7.95 31.12
N ILE A 129 0.71 -8.71 31.77
CA ILE A 129 -0.22 -8.16 32.77
C ILE A 129 0.52 -7.46 33.93
N LEU A 130 1.72 -7.92 34.31
CA LEU A 130 2.51 -7.26 35.36
C LEU A 130 3.25 -5.99 34.91
N VAL A 131 3.36 -5.72 33.60
CA VAL A 131 4.02 -4.51 33.07
C VAL A 131 3.01 -3.45 32.60
N LEU A 132 1.72 -3.78 32.54
CA LEU A 132 0.62 -2.90 32.12
C LEU A 132 0.11 -1.93 33.20
N GLY A 133 0.96 -1.59 34.17
CA GLY A 133 0.72 -0.44 35.04
C GLY A 133 0.82 0.87 34.23
N ASN A 134 -0.33 1.41 33.84
CA ASN A 134 -0.58 2.81 33.45
C ASN A 134 -0.78 3.18 31.96
N SER A 135 -1.34 2.33 31.10
CA SER A 135 -1.54 2.66 29.66
C SER A 135 -2.94 2.38 29.08
N GLY A 136 -4.02 2.77 29.77
CA GLY A 136 -5.38 2.66 29.21
C GLY A 136 -5.62 3.45 27.91
N VAL A 137 -4.77 4.43 27.57
CA VAL A 137 -4.93 5.32 26.41
C VAL A 137 -4.20 4.82 25.15
N ARG A 138 -3.11 4.04 25.28
CA ARG A 138 -2.32 3.57 24.12
C ARG A 138 -3.03 2.47 23.32
N ALA A 139 -3.80 1.61 23.98
CA ALA A 139 -4.45 0.47 23.33
C ALA A 139 -5.61 0.87 22.39
N GLN A 140 -6.30 1.98 22.64
CA GLN A 140 -7.44 2.43 21.80
C GLN A 140 -6.98 3.10 20.50
N CYS A 141 -5.80 3.70 20.50
CA CYS A 141 -5.26 4.43 19.36
C CYS A 141 -4.85 3.51 18.22
N GLU A 142 -4.16 2.42 18.56
CA GLU A 142 -3.66 1.43 17.61
C GLU A 142 -4.83 0.71 16.89
N ALA A 143 -5.96 0.53 17.57
CA ALA A 143 -7.13 -0.14 17.02
C ALA A 143 -7.78 0.62 15.84
N SER A 144 -7.57 1.94 15.73
CA SER A 144 -8.18 2.76 14.68
C SER A 144 -7.30 2.91 13.43
N VAL A 145 -6.01 2.60 13.53
CA VAL A 145 -5.03 2.70 12.42
C VAL A 145 -5.37 1.78 11.25
N PRO A 146 -5.69 0.49 11.46
CA PRO A 146 -6.16 -0.41 10.41
C PRO A 146 -7.24 0.17 9.50
N ASN A 147 -8.29 0.70 10.13
CA ASN A 147 -9.46 1.19 9.43
C ASN A 147 -9.14 2.50 8.70
N PHE A 148 -8.28 3.34 9.28
CA PHE A 148 -7.79 4.55 8.64
C PHE A 148 -6.96 4.23 7.39
N VAL A 149 -5.99 3.33 7.48
CA VAL A 149 -5.16 2.94 6.33
C VAL A 149 -5.99 2.28 5.23
N ALA A 150 -6.97 1.44 5.60
CA ALA A 150 -7.82 0.77 4.64
C ALA A 150 -8.70 1.73 3.83
N GLN A 151 -9.26 2.76 4.48
CA GLN A 151 -10.21 3.68 3.85
C GLN A 151 -9.53 4.90 3.23
N CYS A 152 -8.47 5.40 3.87
CA CYS A 152 -7.79 6.63 3.48
C CYS A 152 -6.45 6.41 2.77
N GLY A 153 -5.90 5.18 2.80
CA GLY A 153 -4.59 4.83 2.21
C GLY A 153 -4.35 5.42 0.82
N PRO A 154 -5.25 5.22 -0.17
CA PRO A 154 -5.07 5.75 -1.52
C PRO A 154 -4.93 7.28 -1.61
N TYR A 155 -5.43 8.01 -0.61
CA TYR A 155 -5.41 9.48 -0.59
C TYR A 155 -4.22 10.06 0.19
N ILE A 156 -3.58 9.25 1.05
CA ILE A 156 -2.52 9.70 1.95
C ILE A 156 -1.13 9.15 1.60
N ILE A 157 -1.03 8.16 0.71
CA ILE A 157 0.27 7.67 0.23
C ILE A 157 1.02 8.75 -0.56
N LYS A 158 2.37 8.71 -0.56
CA LYS A 158 3.18 9.67 -1.31
C LYS A 158 2.93 9.63 -2.80
N SER A 159 2.80 8.43 -3.36
CA SER A 159 2.61 8.22 -4.79
C SER A 159 1.26 8.79 -5.27
N GLY A 160 1.24 9.23 -6.53
CA GLY A 160 0.03 9.75 -7.19
C GLY A 160 -0.34 11.19 -6.81
N PRO A 161 -1.40 11.74 -7.43
CA PRO A 161 -1.86 13.09 -7.17
C PRO A 161 -2.57 13.21 -5.80
N GLN A 162 -2.59 14.43 -5.26
CA GLN A 162 -3.45 14.76 -4.13
C GLN A 162 -4.90 14.87 -4.63
N THR A 163 -5.79 14.05 -4.08
CA THR A 163 -7.18 13.95 -4.53
C THR A 163 -8.15 14.04 -3.35
N LYS A 164 -9.37 14.49 -3.61
CA LYS A 164 -10.41 14.62 -2.60
C LYS A 164 -10.74 13.23 -2.01
N PRO A 165 -10.79 13.08 -0.67
CA PRO A 165 -11.09 11.81 -0.04
C PRO A 165 -12.53 11.34 -0.31
N SER A 166 -12.73 10.02 -0.24
CA SER A 166 -14.07 9.42 -0.26
C SER A 166 -14.85 9.72 1.02
N GLU A 167 -16.17 9.58 0.95
CA GLU A 167 -17.04 9.71 2.12
C GLU A 167 -16.72 8.66 3.20
N GLY A 168 -16.33 7.44 2.78
CA GLY A 168 -15.85 6.40 3.68
C GLY A 168 -14.58 6.80 4.43
N CYS A 169 -13.60 7.39 3.73
CA CYS A 169 -12.40 7.93 4.38
C CYS A 169 -12.77 9.06 5.37
N CYS A 170 -13.61 10.01 4.97
CA CYS A 170 -14.02 11.09 5.86
C CYS A 170 -14.81 10.62 7.09
N SER A 171 -15.58 9.55 6.97
CA SER A 171 -16.30 8.95 8.09
C SER A 171 -15.34 8.43 9.16
N VAL A 172 -14.25 7.77 8.73
CA VAL A 172 -13.20 7.33 9.65
C VAL A 172 -12.46 8.53 10.24
N VAL A 173 -12.03 9.48 9.42
CA VAL A 173 -11.30 10.68 9.86
C VAL A 173 -12.01 11.42 11.00
N LYS A 174 -13.34 11.54 10.93
CA LYS A 174 -14.14 12.21 11.95
C LYS A 174 -14.08 11.54 13.32
N THR A 175 -13.84 10.23 13.37
CA THR A 175 -13.74 9.45 14.61
C THR A 175 -12.31 9.29 15.13
N LEU A 176 -11.31 9.80 14.41
CA LEU A 176 -9.90 9.62 14.78
C LEU A 176 -9.43 10.65 15.81
N ASP A 177 -8.59 10.16 16.72
CA ASP A 177 -7.76 11.00 17.59
C ASP A 177 -6.46 11.37 16.84
N ILE A 178 -6.45 12.56 16.24
CA ILE A 178 -5.32 13.08 15.45
C ILE A 178 -4.05 13.21 16.30
N PRO A 179 -4.08 13.83 17.51
CA PRO A 179 -2.90 13.87 18.38
C PRO A 179 -2.32 12.49 18.67
N CYS A 180 -3.19 11.48 18.83
CA CYS A 180 -2.73 10.13 19.07
C CYS A 180 -2.09 9.49 17.83
N LEU A 181 -2.73 9.57 16.67
CA LEU A 181 -2.16 9.07 15.40
C LEU A 181 -0.79 9.68 15.13
N CYS A 182 -0.63 10.98 15.38
CA CYS A 182 0.63 11.68 15.18
C CYS A 182 1.78 11.16 16.07
N LYS A 183 1.48 10.54 17.22
CA LYS A 183 2.48 9.83 18.04
C LYS A 183 2.88 8.47 17.49
N LEU A 184 2.06 7.86 16.63
CA LEU A 184 2.36 6.59 15.97
C LEU A 184 3.14 6.78 14.67
N VAL A 185 3.20 7.99 14.13
CA VAL A 185 3.97 8.29 12.92
C VAL A 185 5.47 8.18 13.22
N THR A 186 6.08 7.11 12.71
CA THR A 186 7.53 6.88 12.73
C THR A 186 8.16 7.28 11.39
N LYS A 187 9.50 7.24 11.33
CA LYS A 187 10.25 7.51 10.10
C LYS A 187 9.89 6.56 8.95
N GLU A 188 9.67 5.28 9.24
CA GLU A 188 9.25 4.31 8.22
C GLU A 188 7.87 4.65 7.64
N ILE A 189 6.95 5.12 8.49
CA ILE A 189 5.62 5.55 8.04
C ILE A 189 5.73 6.81 7.18
N GLU A 190 6.57 7.77 7.60
CA GLU A 190 6.86 8.99 6.82
C GLU A 190 7.43 8.70 5.44
N GLU A 191 8.04 7.54 5.18
CA GLU A 191 8.52 7.17 3.85
C GLU A 191 7.37 6.73 2.92
N ILE A 192 6.30 6.17 3.48
CA ILE A 192 5.17 5.61 2.73
C ILE A 192 4.06 6.63 2.52
N ILE A 193 3.76 7.45 3.54
CA ILE A 193 2.67 8.43 3.50
C ILE A 193 3.17 9.86 3.31
N SER A 194 2.38 10.66 2.60
CA SER A 194 2.54 12.10 2.56
C SER A 194 1.72 12.72 3.69
N LEU A 195 2.42 13.27 4.69
CA LEU A 195 1.77 13.98 5.79
C LEU A 195 1.08 15.26 5.32
N GLU A 196 1.54 15.86 4.23
CA GLU A 196 0.85 16.95 3.56
C GLU A 196 -0.51 16.51 3.00
N LYS A 197 -0.56 15.40 2.26
CA LYS A 197 -1.82 14.83 1.77
C LYS A 197 -2.72 14.39 2.94
N THR A 198 -2.13 13.86 4.00
CA THR A 198 -2.86 13.48 5.22
C THR A 198 -3.53 14.69 5.86
N VAL A 199 -2.82 15.81 6.01
CA VAL A 199 -3.38 17.08 6.51
C VAL A 199 -4.46 17.61 5.57
N PHE A 200 -4.26 17.51 4.25
CA PHE A 200 -5.29 17.89 3.28
C PHE A 200 -6.57 17.07 3.44
N VAL A 201 -6.46 15.75 3.57
CA VAL A 201 -7.62 14.86 3.81
C VAL A 201 -8.32 15.24 5.10
N PHE A 202 -7.59 15.44 6.20
CA PHE A 202 -8.18 15.86 7.47
C PHE A 202 -8.95 17.18 7.35
N ARG A 203 -8.35 18.21 6.76
CA ARG A 203 -9.00 19.51 6.53
C ARG A 203 -10.23 19.37 5.63
N THR A 204 -10.13 18.62 4.55
CA THR A 204 -11.22 18.41 3.58
C THR A 204 -12.40 17.67 4.21
N CYS A 205 -12.14 16.76 5.15
CA CYS A 205 -13.18 16.03 5.89
C CYS A 205 -13.75 16.83 7.08
N GLY A 206 -13.33 18.09 7.28
CA GLY A 206 -13.82 18.97 8.34
C GLY A 206 -13.14 18.74 9.69
N ARG A 207 -11.92 18.19 9.71
CA ARG A 207 -11.11 18.08 10.92
C ARG A 207 -10.00 19.11 10.96
N GLU A 208 -9.98 19.88 12.04
CA GLU A 208 -8.89 20.80 12.32
C GLU A 208 -7.67 20.05 12.85
N VAL A 209 -6.55 20.24 12.16
CA VAL A 209 -5.23 19.86 12.64
C VAL A 209 -4.58 21.12 13.18
N ALA A 210 -4.22 21.10 14.47
CA ALA A 210 -3.60 22.24 15.11
C ALA A 210 -2.34 22.67 14.34
N LYS A 211 -2.22 23.97 14.08
CA LYS A 211 -1.02 24.55 13.47
C LYS A 211 0.19 24.29 14.36
N GLY A 212 1.31 23.90 13.77
CA GLY A 212 2.51 23.51 14.53
C GLY A 212 2.40 22.16 15.23
N ALA A 213 1.31 21.40 15.03
CA ALA A 213 1.24 20.02 15.51
C ALA A 213 2.35 19.18 14.90
N LYS A 214 2.99 18.35 15.72
CA LYS A 214 4.04 17.44 15.29
C LYS A 214 3.48 16.04 15.10
N CYS A 215 3.75 15.46 13.94
CA CYS A 215 3.41 14.08 13.60
C CYS A 215 4.69 13.42 13.11
N GLY A 216 5.31 12.61 13.98
CA GLY A 216 6.69 12.19 13.80
C GLY A 216 7.64 13.39 13.79
N SER A 217 8.43 13.50 12.73
CA SER A 217 9.34 14.61 12.46
C SER A 217 8.71 15.76 11.66
N TYR A 218 7.56 15.53 11.03
CA TYR A 218 6.84 16.57 10.31
C TYR A 218 6.11 17.50 11.26
N THR A 219 6.16 18.79 10.95
CA THR A 219 5.42 19.83 11.66
C THR A 219 4.41 20.45 10.71
N VAL A 220 3.15 20.48 11.12
CA VAL A 220 2.06 21.02 10.31
C VAL A 220 2.31 22.52 10.07
N PRO A 221 2.44 22.96 8.81
CA PRO A 221 2.79 24.34 8.50
C PRO A 221 1.69 25.30 8.99
N ASN A 222 2.14 26.46 9.48
CA ASN A 222 1.26 27.50 10.04
C ASN A 222 0.44 28.23 8.96
N ALA A 223 0.82 28.09 7.69
CA ALA A 223 0.16 28.69 6.53
C ALA A 223 -0.30 27.60 5.53
N LEU A 224 -1.51 27.78 4.99
CA LEU A 224 -1.90 27.22 3.69
C LEU A 224 -1.25 28.14 2.65
N HIS A 225 -0.26 27.65 1.90
CA HIS A 225 0.21 28.31 0.68
C HIS A 225 -0.16 27.41 -0.49
#